data_AF-A0A7K1CAT3-F1
#
_entry.id   AF-A0A7K1CAT3-F1
#
_cell.length_a   1.000
_cell.length_b   1.000
_cell.length_c   1.000
_cell.angle_alpha   90.00
_cell.angle_beta   90.00
_cell.angle_gamma   90.00
#
_symmetry.space_group_name_H-M   'P 1'
#
loop_
_entity.id
_entity.type
_entity.pdbx_description
1 polymer ?
#
loop_
_entity_poly.entity_id
_entity_poly.type
_entity_poly.pdbx_seq_one_letter_code
_entity_poly.pdbx_strand_id
1 'polypeptide(L)'
;MSESPSTSPRVTDRLRRTFALLLAAFSVSTLATAGQGGTALAEPAPRAPVTASGPGGRTASVSPGVDLTNEVVNVSWSGFRPTTQANVYTLIILQCRANPTSLDDCYTAQPFPDLANGNRLLDVTASDGTGSAQFEVRPASNLPQLACSASNPCSILVYENDAQPIQPGTLPAAHVVIPISFAPSQADCPNIVDFDVRIDGSATSAGLFYSWAARICQGSDPVVVDFTETSSTTGRENFLAGLVDIGVTALPATEDELSHHPDHRDYSYAPVAASAMVVAYNMTDPFTGQRIENLVLSPRLVARLVTNTSIEAFVRDRELLNLNPTVRFPTNGINRILVRAERSASASILTSWFAADPEAQKFLANNDTWRVNLNAPYLGYTYPRDAFEL
;
A
#
# COMPACT_ATOMS: atom_id res chain seq x y z
N MET A 1 -31.77 -1.51 -40.24
CA MET A 1 -31.58 -0.54 -39.15
C MET A 1 -32.46 -1.01 -38.01
N SER A 2 -31.88 -1.77 -37.07
CA SER A 2 -32.56 -2.14 -35.84
C SER A 2 -32.10 -1.18 -34.75
N GLU A 3 -33.06 -0.50 -34.12
CA GLU A 3 -32.84 0.33 -32.94
C GLU A 3 -32.35 -0.55 -31.79
N SER A 4 -31.24 -0.15 -31.14
CA SER A 4 -30.88 -0.64 -29.82
C SER A 4 -31.93 -0.19 -28.80
N PRO A 5 -32.32 -1.03 -27.82
CA PRO A 5 -33.25 -0.61 -26.79
C PRO A 5 -32.54 0.37 -25.86
N SER A 6 -32.98 1.62 -25.83
CA SER A 6 -32.52 2.58 -24.82
C SER A 6 -33.04 2.14 -23.45
N THR A 7 -32.14 1.74 -22.56
CA THR A 7 -32.45 1.52 -21.15
C THR A 7 -32.97 2.82 -20.52
N SER A 8 -34.14 2.76 -19.88
CA SER A 8 -34.80 3.94 -19.31
C SER A 8 -33.99 4.55 -18.16
N PRO A 9 -33.85 5.89 -18.06
CA PRO A 9 -33.10 6.56 -16.98
C PRO A 9 -33.59 6.21 -15.57
N ARG A 10 -34.84 5.74 -15.42
CA ARG A 10 -35.40 5.29 -14.13
C ARG A 10 -34.86 3.93 -13.68
N VAL A 11 -34.45 3.07 -14.61
CA VAL A 11 -33.90 1.73 -14.29
C VAL A 11 -32.45 1.87 -13.83
N THR A 12 -31.67 2.75 -14.48
CA THR A 12 -30.32 3.13 -14.07
C THR A 12 -30.31 3.82 -12.71
N ASP A 13 -31.21 4.76 -12.43
CA ASP A 13 -31.32 5.40 -11.10
C ASP A 13 -31.66 4.37 -9.99
N ARG A 14 -32.50 3.37 -10.29
CA ARG A 14 -32.84 2.31 -9.33
C ARG A 14 -31.66 1.38 -9.05
N LEU A 15 -30.89 0.98 -10.06
CA LEU A 15 -29.66 0.19 -9.91
C LEU A 15 -28.59 0.95 -9.14
N ARG A 16 -28.37 2.23 -9.46
CA ARG A 16 -27.42 3.13 -8.75
C ARG A 16 -27.78 3.30 -7.28
N ARG A 17 -29.06 3.54 -6.97
CA ARG A 17 -29.54 3.60 -5.58
C ARG A 17 -29.42 2.27 -4.87
N THR A 18 -29.69 1.16 -5.56
CA THR A 18 -29.57 -0.18 -4.96
C THR A 18 -28.10 -0.52 -4.68
N PHE A 19 -27.18 -0.16 -5.58
CA PHE A 19 -25.75 -0.31 -5.39
C PHE A 19 -25.22 0.58 -4.25
N ALA A 20 -25.63 1.85 -4.20
CA ALA A 20 -25.30 2.74 -3.09
C ALA A 20 -25.86 2.23 -1.75
N LEU A 21 -27.08 1.68 -1.75
CA LEU A 21 -27.68 1.04 -0.57
C LEU A 21 -26.98 -0.28 -0.21
N LEU A 22 -26.49 -1.05 -1.18
CA LEU A 22 -25.71 -2.27 -0.94
C LEU A 22 -24.32 -1.94 -0.38
N LEU A 23 -23.64 -0.91 -0.90
CA LEU A 23 -22.42 -0.37 -0.33
C LEU A 23 -22.65 0.16 1.10
N ALA A 24 -23.75 0.89 1.32
CA ALA A 24 -24.18 1.36 2.63
C ALA A 24 -24.56 0.20 3.56
N ALA A 25 -25.15 -0.89 3.06
CA ALA A 25 -25.53 -2.05 3.85
C ALA A 25 -24.33 -2.93 4.19
N PHE A 26 -23.34 -3.07 3.30
CA PHE A 26 -22.04 -3.71 3.57
C PHE A 26 -21.23 -2.93 4.62
N SER A 27 -21.34 -1.60 4.63
CA SER A 27 -20.73 -0.73 5.66
C SER A 27 -21.55 -0.66 6.96
N VAL A 28 -22.88 -0.77 6.93
CA VAL A 28 -23.72 -0.81 8.15
C VAL A 28 -23.68 -2.18 8.82
N SER A 29 -23.54 -3.28 8.09
CA SER A 29 -23.32 -4.61 8.69
C SER A 29 -21.96 -4.75 9.36
N THR A 30 -20.98 -3.92 8.98
CA THR A 30 -19.75 -3.74 9.78
C THR A 30 -19.98 -2.80 10.97
N LEU A 31 -20.77 -1.73 10.86
CA LEU A 31 -21.02 -0.77 11.95
C LEU A 31 -22.05 -1.21 13.02
N ALA A 32 -22.98 -2.12 12.72
CA ALA A 32 -24.07 -2.49 13.64
C ALA A 32 -23.61 -3.33 14.85
N THR A 33 -22.36 -3.81 14.85
CA THR A 33 -21.73 -4.41 16.03
C THR A 33 -21.10 -3.36 16.98
N ALA A 34 -21.04 -2.08 16.59
CA ALA A 34 -20.38 -1.02 17.35
C ALA A 34 -21.27 -0.30 18.39
N GLY A 35 -22.56 -0.68 18.49
CA GLY A 35 -23.53 0.00 19.37
C GLY A 35 -23.50 -0.44 20.85
N GLN A 36 -22.70 -1.44 21.21
CA GLN A 36 -22.46 -1.81 22.61
C GLN A 36 -20.97 -1.67 22.89
N GLY A 37 -20.64 -0.90 23.93
CA GLY A 37 -19.27 -0.51 24.24
C GLY A 37 -18.29 -1.69 24.24
N GLY A 38 -17.14 -1.46 23.61
CA GLY A 38 -15.99 -2.35 23.66
C GLY A 38 -15.96 -3.41 22.56
N THR A 39 -15.55 -3.00 21.37
CA THR A 39 -14.57 -3.71 20.51
C THR A 39 -14.28 -2.80 19.33
N ALA A 40 -13.01 -2.46 19.11
CA ALA A 40 -12.57 -2.00 17.80
C ALA A 40 -13.17 -2.96 16.74
N LEU A 41 -13.69 -2.43 15.64
CA LEU A 41 -13.98 -3.22 14.44
C LEU A 41 -12.79 -4.17 14.26
N ALA A 42 -13.03 -5.47 14.40
CA ALA A 42 -11.97 -6.46 14.33
C ALA A 42 -11.18 -6.20 13.05
N GLU A 43 -9.87 -5.98 13.19
CA GLU A 43 -8.95 -5.96 12.07
C GLU A 43 -9.28 -7.18 11.18
N PRO A 44 -9.35 -7.04 9.85
CA PRO A 44 -9.55 -8.19 8.98
C PRO A 44 -8.61 -9.31 9.43
N ALA A 45 -9.12 -10.53 9.56
CA ALA A 45 -8.33 -11.63 10.06
C ALA A 45 -6.98 -11.65 9.32
N PRO A 46 -5.83 -11.66 10.02
CA PRO A 46 -4.53 -11.57 9.38
C PRO A 46 -4.44 -12.68 8.33
N ARG A 47 -4.15 -12.28 7.09
CA ARG A 47 -4.01 -13.23 5.97
C ARG A 47 -2.96 -14.28 6.33
N ALA A 48 -3.35 -15.54 6.20
CA ALA A 48 -2.58 -16.64 6.74
C ALA A 48 -1.16 -16.69 6.14
N PRO A 49 -0.14 -17.00 6.95
CA PRO A 49 1.17 -17.33 6.42
C PRO A 49 1.12 -18.69 5.73
N VAL A 50 1.99 -18.91 4.76
CA VAL A 50 2.21 -20.23 4.14
C VAL A 50 3.63 -20.67 4.41
N THR A 51 3.81 -21.94 4.77
CA THR A 51 5.12 -22.53 5.10
C THR A 51 5.34 -23.76 4.23
N ALA A 52 6.59 -23.95 3.79
CA ALA A 52 7.01 -25.14 3.08
C ALA A 52 8.35 -25.65 3.62
N SER A 53 8.63 -26.92 3.31
CA SER A 53 9.90 -27.58 3.61
C SER A 53 10.60 -27.96 2.31
N GLY A 54 11.92 -27.94 2.33
CA GLY A 54 12.78 -28.31 1.21
C GLY A 54 13.86 -29.32 1.62
N PRO A 55 14.76 -29.68 0.68
CA PRO A 55 15.80 -30.66 0.94
C PRO A 55 16.70 -30.28 2.12
N GLY A 56 17.17 -31.30 2.86
CA GLY A 56 18.11 -31.13 3.96
C GLY A 56 17.53 -30.48 5.22
N GLY A 57 16.21 -30.56 5.43
CA GLY A 57 15.55 -30.02 6.62
C GLY A 57 15.32 -28.51 6.60
N ARG A 58 15.51 -27.87 5.43
CA ARG A 58 15.24 -26.44 5.24
C ARG A 58 13.75 -26.17 5.30
N THR A 59 13.39 -25.04 5.90
CA THR A 59 12.01 -24.56 5.89
C THR A 59 11.98 -23.07 5.57
N ALA A 60 10.89 -22.62 4.95
CA ALA A 60 10.65 -21.21 4.71
C ALA A 60 9.17 -20.90 4.71
N SER A 61 8.82 -19.67 5.05
CA SER A 61 7.46 -19.18 5.13
C SER A 61 7.31 -17.80 4.52
N VAL A 62 6.12 -17.52 4.02
CA VAL A 62 5.72 -16.23 3.44
C VAL A 62 4.50 -15.71 4.21
N SER A 63 4.58 -14.47 4.70
CA SER A 63 3.54 -13.83 5.51
C SER A 63 3.26 -12.39 5.07
N PRO A 64 2.03 -12.05 4.64
CA PRO A 64 0.95 -12.99 4.31
C PRO A 64 1.33 -13.89 3.13
N GLY A 65 0.75 -15.09 3.01
CA GLY A 65 1.01 -16.02 1.90
C GLY A 65 -0.19 -16.34 1.01
N VAL A 66 -1.37 -15.80 1.35
CA VAL A 66 -2.63 -15.99 0.62
C VAL A 66 -3.34 -14.66 0.43
N ASP A 67 -4.29 -14.63 -0.52
CA ASP A 67 -5.06 -13.43 -0.87
C ASP A 67 -4.15 -12.22 -1.14
N LEU A 68 -3.06 -12.50 -1.86
CA LEU A 68 -2.04 -11.52 -2.21
C LEU A 68 -2.52 -10.61 -3.33
N THR A 69 -2.06 -9.36 -3.28
CA THR A 69 -2.22 -8.36 -4.33
C THR A 69 -0.83 -7.96 -4.84
N ASN A 70 -0.68 -6.75 -5.39
CA ASN A 70 0.64 -6.17 -5.57
C ASN A 70 1.11 -5.58 -4.23
N GLU A 71 1.94 -6.32 -3.51
CA GLU A 71 2.30 -5.96 -2.13
C GLU A 71 3.66 -6.51 -1.69
N VAL A 72 4.11 -6.06 -0.52
CA VAL A 72 5.33 -6.55 0.12
C VAL A 72 4.97 -7.59 1.18
N VAL A 73 5.56 -8.77 1.08
CA VAL A 73 5.42 -9.87 2.04
C VAL A 73 6.71 -10.06 2.84
N ASN A 74 6.61 -10.65 4.02
CA ASN A 74 7.77 -11.10 4.78
C ASN A 74 8.07 -12.56 4.45
N VAL A 75 9.27 -12.83 3.94
CA VAL A 75 9.79 -14.17 3.69
C VAL A 75 10.77 -14.50 4.80
N SER A 76 10.55 -15.59 5.54
CA SER A 76 11.47 -16.05 6.57
C SER A 76 11.92 -17.48 6.29
N TRP A 77 13.15 -17.81 6.69
CA TRP A 77 13.74 -19.12 6.42
C TRP A 77 14.52 -19.66 7.62
N SER A 78 14.67 -20.98 7.67
CA SER A 78 15.51 -21.67 8.65
C SER A 78 16.12 -22.96 8.09
N GLY A 79 17.22 -23.41 8.68
CA GLY A 79 17.97 -24.61 8.25
C GLY A 79 18.87 -24.37 7.03
N PHE A 80 19.09 -23.11 6.64
CA PHE A 80 20.01 -22.73 5.59
C PHE A 80 21.44 -22.55 6.13
N ARG A 81 22.45 -22.62 5.26
CA ARG A 81 23.84 -22.40 5.66
C ARG A 81 24.07 -20.90 5.92
N PRO A 82 24.78 -20.54 7.01
CA PRO A 82 25.16 -19.15 7.24
C PRO A 82 25.93 -18.55 6.06
N THR A 83 25.55 -17.33 5.66
CA THR A 83 26.26 -16.62 4.59
C THR A 83 27.65 -16.26 5.07
N THR A 84 28.65 -16.62 4.29
CA THR A 84 30.07 -16.36 4.63
C THR A 84 30.47 -14.93 4.27
N GLN A 85 31.59 -14.45 4.82
CA GLN A 85 32.18 -13.15 4.45
C GLN A 85 32.57 -13.04 2.97
N ALA A 86 32.74 -14.18 2.28
CA ALA A 86 32.99 -14.24 0.84
C ALA A 86 31.69 -14.31 0.01
N ASN A 87 30.52 -14.05 0.62
CA ASN A 87 29.18 -14.15 0.01
C ASN A 87 28.82 -15.55 -0.52
N VAL A 88 29.54 -16.61 -0.09
CA VAL A 88 29.11 -17.99 -0.28
C VAL A 88 27.91 -18.26 0.63
N TYR A 89 26.92 -19.01 0.12
CA TYR A 89 25.61 -19.24 0.75
C TYR A 89 24.77 -17.98 0.94
N THR A 90 24.97 -16.98 0.08
CA THR A 90 24.01 -15.86 -0.03
C THR A 90 22.64 -16.44 -0.41
N LEU A 91 21.60 -16.02 0.29
CA LEU A 91 20.23 -16.42 0.02
C LEU A 91 19.67 -15.63 -1.16
N ILE A 92 18.90 -16.28 -2.02
CA ILE A 92 18.23 -15.68 -3.15
C ILE A 92 16.74 -16.01 -3.07
N ILE A 93 15.90 -14.99 -3.25
CA ILE A 93 14.44 -15.08 -3.22
C ILE A 93 13.92 -14.66 -4.60
N LEU A 94 13.09 -15.51 -5.19
CA LEU A 94 12.47 -15.30 -6.51
C LEU A 94 10.97 -15.57 -6.44
N GLN A 95 10.20 -14.84 -7.24
CA GLN A 95 8.82 -15.21 -7.56
C GLN A 95 8.81 -16.15 -8.76
N CYS A 96 8.02 -17.22 -8.71
CA CYS A 96 7.93 -18.24 -9.74
C CYS A 96 6.49 -18.65 -10.02
N ARG A 97 6.28 -19.43 -11.08
CA ARG A 97 5.03 -20.16 -11.32
C ARG A 97 4.73 -21.15 -10.18
N ALA A 98 3.51 -21.70 -10.13
CA ALA A 98 3.06 -22.58 -9.02
C ALA A 98 4.03 -23.72 -8.66
N ASN A 99 4.53 -24.43 -9.67
CA ASN A 99 5.35 -25.64 -9.51
C ASN A 99 6.61 -25.50 -10.37
N PRO A 100 7.58 -24.66 -9.97
CA PRO A 100 8.77 -24.45 -10.76
C PRO A 100 9.61 -25.73 -10.80
N THR A 101 10.10 -26.07 -11.98
CA THR A 101 10.99 -27.22 -12.20
C THR A 101 12.42 -26.79 -12.51
N SER A 102 12.57 -25.56 -13.00
CA SER A 102 13.86 -24.90 -13.20
C SER A 102 13.77 -23.41 -12.83
N LEU A 103 14.91 -22.73 -12.84
CA LEU A 103 14.95 -21.27 -12.70
C LEU A 103 14.29 -20.52 -13.87
N ASP A 104 13.99 -21.18 -14.99
CA ASP A 104 13.28 -20.57 -16.12
C ASP A 104 11.79 -20.35 -15.80
N ASP A 105 11.26 -21.07 -14.81
CA ASP A 105 9.90 -20.88 -14.28
C ASP A 105 9.82 -19.71 -13.28
N CYS A 106 10.95 -19.05 -13.02
CA CYS A 106 11.10 -17.99 -12.04
C CYS A 106 11.49 -16.68 -12.71
N TYR A 107 11.10 -15.58 -12.07
CA TYR A 107 11.50 -14.26 -12.51
C TYR A 107 12.83 -13.85 -11.86
N THR A 108 13.87 -13.70 -12.67
CA THR A 108 15.27 -13.60 -12.21
C THR A 108 15.88 -12.20 -12.33
N ALA A 109 15.14 -11.23 -12.86
CA ALA A 109 15.66 -9.87 -13.04
C ALA A 109 15.87 -9.17 -11.68
N GLN A 110 17.02 -8.51 -11.54
CA GLN A 110 17.40 -7.78 -10.33
C GLN A 110 16.73 -6.40 -10.28
N PRO A 111 16.24 -5.95 -9.11
CA PRO A 111 15.64 -4.62 -8.94
C PRO A 111 16.56 -3.48 -9.38
N PHE A 112 17.89 -3.64 -9.26
CA PHE A 112 18.84 -2.72 -9.85
C PHE A 112 19.70 -3.48 -10.87
N PRO A 113 19.90 -2.96 -12.09
CA PRO A 113 19.41 -1.67 -12.62
C PRO A 113 17.97 -1.68 -13.16
N ASP A 114 17.26 -2.81 -13.17
CA ASP A 114 15.89 -2.93 -13.68
C ASP A 114 14.86 -2.54 -12.60
N LEU A 115 14.84 -1.24 -12.26
CA LEU A 115 13.99 -0.69 -11.19
C LEU A 115 12.49 -0.89 -11.44
N ALA A 116 12.09 -1.06 -12.70
CA ALA A 116 10.70 -1.23 -13.08
C ALA A 116 10.25 -2.69 -12.98
N ASN A 117 11.08 -3.65 -13.40
CA ASN A 117 10.61 -5.02 -13.58
C ASN A 117 11.30 -6.03 -12.66
N GLY A 118 12.50 -5.74 -12.14
CA GLY A 118 13.22 -6.62 -11.24
C GLY A 118 12.58 -6.76 -9.86
N ASN A 119 12.35 -7.99 -9.41
CA ASN A 119 11.96 -8.27 -8.03
C ASN A 119 12.82 -9.34 -7.33
N ARG A 120 13.90 -9.84 -7.96
CA ARG A 120 14.84 -10.78 -7.31
C ARG A 120 15.52 -10.13 -6.11
N LEU A 121 15.49 -10.80 -4.96
CA LEU A 121 16.16 -10.33 -3.75
C LEU A 121 17.35 -11.23 -3.39
N LEU A 122 18.41 -10.61 -2.88
CA LEU A 122 19.54 -11.29 -2.27
C LEU A 122 19.60 -10.89 -0.81
N ASP A 123 19.78 -11.86 0.08
CA ASP A 123 19.86 -11.63 1.51
C ASP A 123 20.86 -12.58 2.19
N VAL A 124 21.11 -12.36 3.48
CA VAL A 124 22.06 -13.10 4.29
C VAL A 124 21.34 -14.06 5.24
N THR A 125 21.84 -15.28 5.34
CA THR A 125 21.45 -16.21 6.39
C THR A 125 22.36 -15.98 7.60
N ALA A 126 21.76 -15.76 8.76
CA ALA A 126 22.46 -15.56 10.02
C ALA A 126 23.25 -16.80 10.47
N SER A 127 24.10 -16.64 11.48
CA SER A 127 24.96 -17.71 12.00
C SER A 127 24.20 -18.92 12.56
N ASP A 128 22.93 -18.73 12.95
CA ASP A 128 22.04 -19.78 13.43
C ASP A 128 21.26 -20.49 12.31
N GLY A 129 21.50 -20.13 11.05
CA GLY A 129 20.84 -20.71 9.88
C GLY A 129 19.46 -20.13 9.57
N THR A 130 19.09 -19.00 10.20
CA THR A 130 17.80 -18.32 10.01
C THR A 130 17.94 -16.98 9.30
N GLY A 131 16.83 -16.41 8.84
CA GLY A 131 16.76 -15.04 8.36
C GLY A 131 15.36 -14.65 7.90
N SER A 132 15.19 -13.37 7.58
CA SER A 132 13.94 -12.85 7.04
C SER A 132 14.18 -11.62 6.16
N ALA A 133 13.37 -11.48 5.11
CA ALA A 133 13.45 -10.40 4.15
C ALA A 133 12.05 -9.93 3.72
N GLN A 134 11.93 -8.63 3.43
CA GLN A 134 10.77 -8.08 2.74
C GLN A 134 10.91 -8.29 1.23
N PHE A 135 9.93 -8.95 0.63
CA PHE A 135 9.94 -9.28 -0.79
C PHE A 135 8.67 -8.75 -1.46
N GLU A 136 8.81 -8.11 -2.61
CA GLU A 136 7.67 -7.61 -3.39
C GLU A 136 7.09 -8.74 -4.26
N VAL A 137 5.82 -9.08 -4.02
CA VAL A 137 5.06 -10.02 -4.84
C VAL A 137 4.20 -9.25 -5.83
N ARG A 138 4.22 -9.69 -7.09
CA ARG A 138 3.56 -9.00 -8.20
C ARG A 138 2.55 -9.92 -8.90
N PRO A 139 1.29 -9.51 -9.05
CA PRO A 139 0.31 -10.25 -9.85
C PRO A 139 0.61 -10.12 -11.36
N ALA A 140 -0.14 -10.85 -12.19
CA ALA A 140 0.01 -10.86 -13.64
C ALA A 140 -0.06 -9.47 -14.30
N SER A 141 -0.81 -8.52 -13.73
CA SER A 141 -0.86 -7.12 -14.23
C SER A 141 0.49 -6.41 -14.17
N ASN A 142 1.37 -6.83 -13.27
CA ASN A 142 2.69 -6.24 -13.04
C ASN A 142 3.83 -7.17 -13.47
N LEU A 143 3.57 -8.48 -13.52
CA LEU A 143 4.54 -9.49 -13.93
C LEU A 143 3.89 -10.56 -14.85
N PRO A 144 3.52 -10.18 -16.10
CA PRO A 144 2.75 -11.05 -17.00
C PRO A 144 3.40 -12.40 -17.32
N GLN A 145 4.74 -12.49 -17.22
CA GLN A 145 5.53 -13.68 -17.56
C GLN A 145 5.24 -14.89 -16.65
N LEU A 146 4.87 -14.62 -15.39
CA LEU A 146 4.47 -15.64 -14.43
C LEU A 146 2.96 -15.89 -14.43
N ALA A 147 2.17 -14.94 -14.94
CA ALA A 147 0.71 -15.01 -15.02
C ALA A 147 0.02 -15.31 -13.66
N CYS A 148 0.60 -14.86 -12.54
CA CYS A 148 0.05 -15.07 -11.22
C CYS A 148 -1.30 -14.37 -11.02
N SER A 149 -2.34 -15.13 -10.67
CA SER A 149 -3.70 -14.62 -10.45
C SER A 149 -4.46 -15.51 -9.45
N ALA A 150 -5.72 -15.20 -9.18
CA ALA A 150 -6.56 -16.04 -8.32
C ALA A 150 -6.75 -17.46 -8.88
N SER A 151 -6.77 -17.59 -10.21
CA SER A 151 -6.89 -18.88 -10.91
C SER A 151 -5.56 -19.55 -11.23
N ASN A 152 -4.46 -18.79 -11.22
CA ASN A 152 -3.11 -19.26 -11.50
C ASN A 152 -2.22 -19.02 -10.28
N PRO A 153 -2.14 -19.99 -9.34
CA PRO A 153 -1.28 -19.84 -8.16
C PRO A 153 0.19 -19.72 -8.57
N CYS A 154 0.99 -19.16 -7.68
CA CYS A 154 2.42 -18.97 -7.88
C CYS A 154 3.20 -19.50 -6.69
N SER A 155 4.52 -19.37 -6.72
CA SER A 155 5.36 -19.75 -5.60
C SER A 155 6.46 -18.72 -5.36
N ILE A 156 6.99 -18.73 -4.14
CA ILE A 156 8.26 -18.10 -3.82
C ILE A 156 9.31 -19.19 -3.74
N LEU A 157 10.37 -19.06 -4.52
CA LEU A 157 11.55 -19.91 -4.44
C LEU A 157 12.60 -19.22 -3.57
N VAL A 158 13.04 -19.90 -2.52
CA VAL A 158 14.16 -19.50 -1.68
C VAL A 158 15.27 -20.51 -1.82
N TYR A 159 16.50 -20.08 -2.16
CA TYR A 159 17.64 -20.99 -2.23
C TYR A 159 18.95 -20.29 -1.84
N GLU A 160 19.95 -21.06 -1.43
CA GLU A 160 21.30 -20.54 -1.15
C GLU A 160 22.24 -20.75 -2.34
N ASN A 161 23.08 -19.77 -2.61
CA ASN A 161 24.16 -19.88 -3.59
C ASN A 161 25.32 -20.67 -2.98
N ASP A 162 25.39 -21.97 -3.26
CA ASP A 162 26.45 -22.85 -2.77
C ASP A 162 27.71 -22.88 -3.63
N ALA A 163 27.83 -21.93 -4.55
CA ALA A 163 28.91 -21.81 -5.52
C ALA A 163 29.06 -23.04 -6.44
N GLN A 164 28.04 -23.91 -6.51
CA GLN A 164 27.99 -24.99 -7.49
C GLN A 164 27.21 -24.56 -8.73
N PRO A 165 27.58 -25.03 -9.94
CA PRO A 165 26.81 -24.78 -11.14
C PRO A 165 25.41 -25.41 -11.03
N ILE A 166 24.37 -24.60 -11.18
CA ILE A 166 23.00 -25.07 -11.31
C ILE A 166 22.83 -25.68 -12.70
N GLN A 167 22.39 -26.93 -12.77
CA GLN A 167 22.23 -27.61 -14.06
C GLN A 167 21.04 -27.01 -14.82
N PRO A 168 21.16 -26.77 -16.14
CA PRO A 168 20.04 -26.31 -16.94
C PRO A 168 18.81 -27.21 -16.79
N GLY A 169 17.62 -26.60 -16.68
CA GLY A 169 16.37 -27.34 -16.49
C GLY A 169 16.17 -27.93 -15.10
N THR A 170 16.93 -27.49 -14.09
CA THR A 170 16.78 -27.95 -12.70
C THR A 170 16.68 -26.79 -11.70
N LEU A 171 16.16 -27.09 -10.51
CA LEU A 171 16.25 -26.21 -9.35
C LEU A 171 17.59 -26.38 -8.61
N PRO A 172 18.07 -25.35 -7.90
CA PRO A 172 19.21 -25.46 -6.99
C PRO A 172 19.02 -26.59 -5.97
N ALA A 173 20.06 -27.34 -5.61
CA ALA A 173 19.91 -28.48 -4.70
C ALA A 173 19.38 -28.09 -3.30
N ALA A 174 19.77 -26.90 -2.82
CA ALA A 174 19.40 -26.37 -1.52
C ALA A 174 18.34 -25.26 -1.65
N HIS A 175 17.08 -25.66 -1.83
CA HIS A 175 15.96 -24.74 -2.06
C HIS A 175 14.73 -25.06 -1.20
N VAL A 176 13.78 -24.13 -1.14
CA VAL A 176 12.41 -24.32 -0.65
C VAL A 176 11.47 -23.61 -1.63
N VAL A 177 10.38 -24.28 -2.04
CA VAL A 177 9.30 -23.69 -2.83
C VAL A 177 8.09 -23.47 -1.93
N ILE A 178 7.72 -22.21 -1.68
CA ILE A 178 6.59 -21.85 -0.85
C ILE A 178 5.40 -21.50 -1.77
N PRO A 179 4.28 -22.24 -1.73
CA PRO A 179 3.12 -21.90 -2.56
C PRO A 179 2.47 -20.61 -2.05
N ILE A 180 2.05 -19.75 -2.98
CA ILE A 180 1.33 -18.51 -2.69
C ILE A 180 0.09 -18.39 -3.58
N SER A 181 -0.95 -17.71 -3.09
CA SER A 181 -2.16 -17.43 -3.85
C SER A 181 -2.49 -15.94 -3.89
N PHE A 182 -3.04 -15.50 -5.01
CA PHE A 182 -3.47 -14.12 -5.20
C PHE A 182 -4.97 -13.99 -4.98
N ALA A 183 -5.39 -12.84 -4.47
CA ALA A 183 -6.79 -12.46 -4.43
C ALA A 183 -7.33 -12.22 -5.85
N PRO A 184 -8.65 -12.38 -6.08
CA PRO A 184 -9.28 -11.94 -7.31
C PRO A 184 -8.99 -10.49 -7.64
N SER A 185 -8.72 -10.22 -8.90
CA SER A 185 -8.46 -8.89 -9.45
C SER A 185 -9.47 -8.54 -10.56
N GLN A 186 -9.50 -7.29 -10.99
CA GLN A 186 -10.33 -6.90 -12.13
C GLN A 186 -9.95 -7.61 -13.43
N ALA A 187 -8.69 -8.08 -13.55
CA ALA A 187 -8.26 -8.87 -14.70
C ALA A 187 -8.93 -10.24 -14.76
N ASP A 188 -9.51 -10.71 -13.66
CA ASP A 188 -10.28 -11.95 -13.60
C ASP A 188 -11.78 -11.73 -13.91
N CYS A 189 -12.21 -10.49 -14.18
CA CYS A 189 -13.58 -10.19 -14.59
C CYS A 189 -13.82 -10.53 -16.08
N PRO A 190 -15.07 -10.85 -16.48
CA PRO A 190 -15.43 -10.96 -17.89
C PRO A 190 -15.13 -9.68 -18.68
N ASN A 191 -14.97 -9.81 -20.00
CA ASN A 191 -14.76 -8.67 -20.89
C ASN A 191 -15.86 -7.61 -20.71
N ILE A 192 -15.44 -6.40 -20.36
CA ILE A 192 -16.32 -5.28 -20.10
C ILE A 192 -16.73 -4.64 -21.43
N VAL A 193 -18.04 -4.57 -21.68
CA VAL A 193 -18.60 -3.86 -22.84
C VAL A 193 -19.31 -2.56 -22.45
N ASP A 194 -19.76 -2.46 -21.19
CA ASP A 194 -20.34 -1.27 -20.59
C ASP A 194 -20.12 -1.31 -19.07
N PHE A 195 -20.14 -0.14 -18.43
CA PHE A 195 -20.01 0.01 -16.98
C PHE A 195 -21.35 0.33 -16.35
N ASP A 196 -21.75 -0.44 -15.33
CA ASP A 196 -23.01 -0.23 -14.62
C ASP A 196 -22.93 0.97 -13.65
N VAL A 197 -21.75 1.17 -13.06
CA VAL A 197 -21.49 2.23 -12.08
C VAL A 197 -20.10 2.81 -12.32
N ARG A 198 -20.02 4.15 -12.41
CA ARG A 198 -18.76 4.88 -12.51
C ARG A 198 -18.42 5.57 -11.19
N ILE A 199 -17.21 5.35 -10.71
CA ILE A 199 -16.73 5.83 -9.42
C ILE A 199 -15.38 6.49 -9.62
N ASP A 200 -15.22 7.71 -9.12
CA ASP A 200 -13.93 8.39 -9.09
C ASP A 200 -13.59 8.79 -7.66
N GLY A 201 -12.30 8.79 -7.31
CA GLY A 201 -11.84 9.58 -6.17
C GLY A 201 -10.61 9.02 -5.47
N SER A 202 -10.68 9.01 -4.14
CA SER A 202 -9.53 8.84 -3.25
C SER A 202 -8.67 7.60 -3.57
N ALA A 203 -7.42 7.85 -3.99
CA ALA A 203 -6.38 6.82 -4.11
C ALA A 203 -6.18 5.98 -2.84
N THR A 204 -6.34 6.57 -1.66
CA THR A 204 -6.20 5.85 -0.38
C THR A 204 -7.22 4.71 -0.22
N SER A 205 -8.34 4.75 -0.96
CA SER A 205 -9.35 3.69 -0.97
C SER A 205 -9.33 2.82 -2.22
N ALA A 206 -8.46 3.10 -3.19
CA ALA A 206 -8.48 2.43 -4.49
C ALA A 206 -8.37 0.91 -4.37
N GLY A 207 -7.43 0.41 -3.55
CA GLY A 207 -7.28 -1.03 -3.29
C GLY A 207 -8.56 -1.71 -2.78
N LEU A 208 -9.35 -1.02 -1.95
CA LEU A 208 -10.63 -1.53 -1.47
C LEU A 208 -11.64 -1.65 -2.62
N PHE A 209 -11.82 -0.59 -3.41
CA PHE A 209 -12.75 -0.58 -4.54
C PHE A 209 -12.35 -1.57 -5.64
N TYR A 210 -11.05 -1.71 -5.92
CA TYR A 210 -10.54 -2.73 -6.84
C TYR A 210 -10.85 -4.15 -6.34
N SER A 211 -10.68 -4.41 -5.04
CA SER A 211 -11.03 -5.71 -4.46
C SER A 211 -12.53 -6.00 -4.51
N TRP A 212 -13.37 -4.99 -4.31
CA TRP A 212 -14.83 -5.12 -4.41
C TRP A 212 -15.27 -5.34 -5.85
N ALA A 213 -14.75 -4.55 -6.80
CA ALA A 213 -15.04 -4.72 -8.22
C ALA A 213 -14.72 -6.14 -8.69
N ALA A 214 -13.56 -6.68 -8.31
CA ALA A 214 -13.14 -8.04 -8.64
C ALA A 214 -14.08 -9.12 -8.06
N ARG A 215 -14.56 -8.94 -6.83
CA ARG A 215 -15.49 -9.89 -6.19
C ARG A 215 -16.90 -9.80 -6.77
N ILE A 216 -17.37 -8.59 -7.03
CA ILE A 216 -18.73 -8.34 -7.52
C ILE A 216 -18.88 -8.84 -8.95
N CYS A 217 -17.90 -8.62 -9.82
CA CYS A 217 -17.96 -9.08 -11.21
C CYS A 217 -17.95 -10.61 -11.38
N GLN A 218 -17.53 -11.35 -10.34
CA GLN A 218 -17.53 -12.82 -10.30
C GLN A 218 -18.75 -13.40 -9.57
N GLY A 219 -19.63 -12.54 -9.05
CA GLY A 219 -20.85 -12.94 -8.35
C GLY A 219 -21.93 -13.50 -9.29
N SER A 220 -23.03 -13.98 -8.70
CA SER A 220 -24.20 -14.47 -9.46
C SER A 220 -24.90 -13.37 -10.25
N ASP A 221 -24.87 -12.15 -9.74
CA ASP A 221 -25.45 -10.95 -10.34
C ASP A 221 -24.34 -9.90 -10.51
N PRO A 222 -23.50 -10.04 -11.56
CA PRO A 222 -22.31 -9.20 -11.70
C PRO A 222 -22.71 -7.75 -11.98
N VAL A 223 -22.07 -6.84 -11.26
CA VAL A 223 -22.09 -5.40 -11.53
C VAL A 223 -20.70 -5.00 -12.01
N VAL A 224 -20.63 -4.35 -13.16
CA VAL A 224 -19.38 -3.84 -13.70
C VAL A 224 -19.09 -2.47 -13.12
N VAL A 225 -18.17 -2.43 -12.15
CA VAL A 225 -17.74 -1.20 -11.47
C VAL A 225 -16.50 -0.64 -12.15
N ASP A 226 -16.60 0.59 -12.64
CA ASP A 226 -15.45 1.40 -13.04
C ASP A 226 -14.98 2.22 -11.85
N PHE A 227 -13.73 2.02 -11.43
CA PHE A 227 -13.11 2.84 -10.39
C PHE A 227 -11.87 3.53 -10.94
N THR A 228 -11.96 4.85 -11.12
CA THR A 228 -10.82 5.68 -11.48
C THR A 228 -10.14 6.20 -10.21
N GLU A 229 -8.93 5.71 -9.98
CA GLU A 229 -8.05 6.26 -8.96
C GLU A 229 -7.62 7.69 -9.33
N THR A 230 -8.03 8.66 -8.51
CA THR A 230 -7.65 10.07 -8.65
C THR A 230 -7.33 10.67 -7.26
N SER A 231 -7.80 11.88 -6.96
CA SER A 231 -7.74 12.49 -5.63
C SER A 231 -9.15 12.60 -5.04
N SER A 232 -9.27 12.74 -3.72
CA SER A 232 -10.57 13.04 -3.11
C SER A 232 -11.19 14.32 -3.66
N THR A 233 -10.37 15.31 -4.02
CA THR A 233 -10.83 16.58 -4.60
C THR A 233 -11.36 16.36 -6.02
N THR A 234 -10.60 15.69 -6.88
CA THR A 234 -11.02 15.35 -8.26
C THR A 234 -12.29 14.49 -8.26
N GLY A 235 -12.37 13.48 -7.39
CA GLY A 235 -13.56 12.65 -7.26
C GLY A 235 -14.81 13.42 -6.83
N ARG A 236 -14.67 14.39 -5.91
CA ARG A 236 -15.78 15.30 -5.55
C ARG A 236 -16.18 16.18 -6.72
N GLU A 237 -15.22 16.81 -7.40
CA GLU A 237 -15.50 17.68 -8.55
C GLU A 237 -16.20 16.93 -9.70
N ASN A 238 -15.72 15.73 -10.05
CA ASN A 238 -16.34 14.91 -11.10
C ASN A 238 -17.76 14.47 -10.71
N PHE A 239 -18.00 14.14 -9.44
CA PHE A 239 -19.33 13.82 -8.93
C PHE A 239 -20.27 15.03 -8.97
N LEU A 240 -19.80 16.19 -8.50
CA LEU A 240 -20.55 17.45 -8.51
C LEU A 240 -20.78 17.98 -9.94
N ALA A 241 -19.95 17.60 -10.91
CA ALA A 241 -20.17 17.87 -12.33
C ALA A 241 -21.08 16.85 -13.04
N GLY A 242 -21.60 15.84 -12.31
CA GLY A 242 -22.46 14.79 -12.87
C GLY A 242 -21.74 13.82 -13.83
N LEU A 243 -20.40 13.75 -13.79
CA LEU A 243 -19.59 12.91 -14.67
C LEU A 243 -19.49 11.46 -14.19
N VAL A 244 -19.66 11.24 -12.88
CA VAL A 244 -19.62 9.93 -12.23
C VAL A 244 -20.81 9.76 -11.30
N ASP A 245 -21.12 8.50 -10.98
CA ASP A 245 -22.25 8.14 -10.13
C ASP A 245 -21.91 8.30 -8.64
N ILE A 246 -20.64 8.08 -8.28
CA ILE A 246 -20.15 8.12 -6.90
C ILE A 246 -18.80 8.82 -6.86
N GLY A 247 -18.68 9.85 -6.01
CA GLY A 247 -17.40 10.48 -5.66
C GLY A 247 -16.87 9.94 -4.33
N VAL A 248 -15.68 9.34 -4.33
CA VAL A 248 -15.06 8.77 -3.13
C VAL A 248 -14.12 9.77 -2.49
N THR A 249 -14.41 10.16 -1.24
CA THR A 249 -13.68 11.22 -0.55
C THR A 249 -13.49 10.92 0.93
N ALA A 250 -12.39 11.40 1.50
CA ALA A 250 -12.14 11.36 2.95
C ALA A 250 -12.58 12.64 3.68
N LEU A 251 -12.86 13.72 2.94
CA LEU A 251 -13.35 15.00 3.47
C LEU A 251 -14.61 15.46 2.72
N PRO A 252 -15.53 16.18 3.37
CA PRO A 252 -16.71 16.71 2.70
C PRO A 252 -16.33 17.74 1.62
N ALA A 253 -17.28 18.01 0.72
CA ALA A 253 -17.16 19.08 -0.26
C ALA A 253 -17.11 20.43 0.46
N THR A 254 -16.25 21.31 0.00
CA THR A 254 -16.14 22.67 0.54
C THR A 254 -17.25 23.57 0.01
N GLU A 255 -17.52 24.67 0.70
CA GLU A 255 -18.50 25.67 0.23
C GLU A 255 -18.14 26.24 -1.16
N ASP A 256 -16.84 26.39 -1.42
CA ASP A 256 -16.32 26.86 -2.72
C ASP A 256 -16.65 25.86 -3.83
N GLU A 257 -16.34 24.57 -3.64
CA GLU A 257 -16.69 23.50 -4.59
C GLU A 257 -18.21 23.49 -4.85
N LEU A 258 -19.03 23.58 -3.80
CA LEU A 258 -20.48 23.61 -3.95
C LEU A 258 -20.98 24.85 -4.68
N SER A 259 -20.34 26.01 -4.50
CA SER A 259 -20.69 27.26 -5.19
C SER A 259 -20.57 27.17 -6.71
N HIS A 260 -19.64 26.35 -7.20
CA HIS A 260 -19.40 26.13 -8.63
C HIS A 260 -20.36 25.11 -9.26
N HIS A 261 -21.06 24.30 -8.45
CA HIS A 261 -21.95 23.23 -8.91
C HIS A 261 -23.37 23.36 -8.32
N PRO A 262 -24.13 24.42 -8.64
CA PRO A 262 -25.45 24.67 -8.06
C PRO A 262 -26.48 23.58 -8.40
N ASP A 263 -26.35 22.93 -9.56
CA ASP A 263 -27.33 21.96 -10.08
C ASP A 263 -27.17 20.54 -9.50
N HIS A 264 -26.09 20.28 -8.76
CA HIS A 264 -25.72 18.95 -8.25
C HIS A 264 -25.49 18.94 -6.74
N ARG A 265 -26.31 19.70 -5.99
CA ARG A 265 -26.23 19.83 -4.53
C ARG A 265 -27.04 18.79 -3.76
N ASP A 266 -27.94 18.08 -4.43
CA ASP A 266 -28.75 17.03 -3.81
C ASP A 266 -27.99 15.70 -3.82
N TYR A 267 -27.23 15.45 -2.75
CA TYR A 267 -26.49 14.20 -2.56
C TYR A 267 -26.44 13.79 -1.08
N SER A 268 -25.88 12.62 -0.80
CA SER A 268 -25.68 12.12 0.57
C SER A 268 -24.32 11.49 0.72
N TYR A 269 -23.72 11.63 1.91
CA TYR A 269 -22.52 10.89 2.27
C TYR A 269 -22.90 9.54 2.87
N ALA A 270 -22.30 8.47 2.35
CA ALA A 270 -22.37 7.13 2.93
C ALA A 270 -20.95 6.71 3.36
N PRO A 271 -20.70 6.40 4.65
CA PRO A 271 -19.40 5.93 5.08
C PRO A 271 -19.15 4.52 4.51
N VAL A 272 -18.07 4.34 3.75
CA VAL A 272 -17.74 3.05 3.11
C VAL A 272 -16.68 2.26 3.88
N ALA A 273 -15.78 2.95 4.58
CA ALA A 273 -14.72 2.36 5.37
C ALA A 273 -14.18 3.37 6.40
N ALA A 274 -13.61 2.87 7.50
CA ALA A 274 -12.70 3.62 8.34
C ALA A 274 -11.26 3.38 7.84
N SER A 275 -10.49 4.45 7.67
CA SER A 275 -9.09 4.38 7.25
C SER A 275 -8.20 5.20 8.17
N ALA A 276 -6.90 5.02 8.05
CA ALA A 276 -5.89 5.75 8.81
C ALA A 276 -4.75 6.20 7.89
N MET A 277 -4.04 7.24 8.32
CA MET A 277 -2.79 7.68 7.69
C MET A 277 -1.62 7.34 8.60
N VAL A 278 -0.52 6.90 8.00
CA VAL A 278 0.73 6.59 8.70
C VAL A 278 1.90 7.33 8.08
N VAL A 279 2.91 7.65 8.89
CA VAL A 279 4.21 8.09 8.37
C VAL A 279 5.05 6.85 8.10
N ALA A 280 5.14 6.47 6.83
CA ALA A 280 5.96 5.34 6.40
C ALA A 280 7.44 5.75 6.31
N TYR A 281 8.33 4.84 6.70
CA TYR A 281 9.78 5.05 6.62
C TYR A 281 10.49 3.74 6.27
N ASN A 282 11.67 3.89 5.67
CA ASN A 282 12.58 2.79 5.38
C ASN A 282 13.97 3.20 5.85
N MET A 283 14.37 2.70 7.02
CA MET A 283 15.65 3.02 7.65
C MET A 283 16.24 1.77 8.30
N THR A 284 17.56 1.68 8.28
CA THR A 284 18.32 0.62 8.95
C THR A 284 19.26 1.22 10.00
N ASP A 285 19.52 0.46 11.05
CA ASP A 285 20.57 0.74 12.01
C ASP A 285 21.93 0.54 11.32
N PRO A 286 22.79 1.57 11.28
CA PRO A 286 24.05 1.50 10.53
C PRO A 286 25.08 0.53 11.13
N PHE A 287 24.89 0.06 12.37
CA PHE A 287 25.80 -0.87 13.03
C PHE A 287 25.38 -2.33 12.89
N THR A 288 24.08 -2.61 13.07
CA THR A 288 23.57 -3.99 12.97
C THR A 288 23.12 -4.34 11.56
N GLY A 289 22.89 -3.34 10.70
CA GLY A 289 22.26 -3.52 9.40
C GLY A 289 20.77 -3.86 9.50
N GLN A 290 20.21 -3.96 10.70
CA GLN A 290 18.81 -4.34 10.90
C GLN A 290 17.89 -3.16 10.64
N ARG A 291 16.67 -3.45 10.19
CA ARG A 291 15.63 -2.45 9.99
C ARG A 291 15.23 -1.80 11.33
N ILE A 292 14.95 -0.50 11.29
CA ILE A 292 14.29 0.21 12.39
C ILE A 292 12.78 -0.02 12.22
N GLU A 293 12.11 -0.55 13.25
CA GLU A 293 10.69 -0.94 13.17
C GLU A 293 9.77 -0.16 14.12
N ASN A 294 10.35 0.57 15.07
CA ASN A 294 9.65 1.23 16.16
C ASN A 294 10.00 2.71 16.29
N LEU A 295 10.19 3.39 15.15
CA LEU A 295 10.41 4.83 15.11
C LEU A 295 9.15 5.59 15.60
N VAL A 296 9.34 6.46 16.57
CA VAL A 296 8.31 7.33 17.14
C VAL A 296 8.57 8.77 16.67
N LEU A 297 7.56 9.39 16.07
CA LEU A 297 7.60 10.78 15.63
C LEU A 297 6.45 11.57 16.27
N SER A 298 6.74 12.77 16.76
CA SER A 298 5.73 13.72 17.20
C SER A 298 5.19 14.54 16.02
N PRO A 299 4.03 15.21 16.16
CA PRO A 299 3.52 16.13 15.14
C PRO A 299 4.53 17.22 14.77
N ARG A 300 5.28 17.74 15.75
CA ARG A 300 6.35 18.74 15.52
C ARG A 300 7.45 18.19 14.61
N LEU A 301 7.93 16.98 14.89
CA LEU A 301 8.94 16.32 14.06
C LEU A 301 8.43 16.08 12.64
N VAL A 302 7.17 15.66 12.48
CA VAL A 302 6.55 15.50 11.15
C VAL A 302 6.41 16.85 10.43
N ALA A 303 5.98 17.91 11.12
CA ALA A 303 5.93 19.27 10.55
C ALA A 303 7.32 19.73 10.06
N ARG A 304 8.38 19.40 10.81
CA ARG A 304 9.77 19.68 10.41
C ARG A 304 10.16 18.93 9.14
N LEU A 305 9.76 17.66 9.00
CA LEU A 305 9.99 16.86 7.79
C LEU A 305 9.27 17.45 6.58
N VAL A 306 7.96 17.71 6.72
CA VAL A 306 7.09 18.21 5.64
C VAL A 306 7.54 19.59 5.14
N THR A 307 8.01 20.46 6.04
CA THR A 307 8.56 21.78 5.69
C THR A 307 10.01 21.72 5.20
N ASN A 308 10.56 20.52 5.03
CA ASN A 308 11.92 20.27 4.58
C ASN A 308 12.97 21.05 5.41
N THR A 309 12.78 21.11 6.73
CA THR A 309 13.55 21.98 7.62
C THR A 309 14.79 21.27 8.18
N SER A 310 15.98 21.72 7.76
CA SER A 310 17.28 21.23 8.23
C SER A 310 17.39 19.70 8.23
N ILE A 311 16.98 19.06 7.13
CA ILE A 311 16.83 17.61 7.03
C ILE A 311 18.16 16.85 7.27
N GLU A 312 19.29 17.41 6.84
CA GLU A 312 20.64 16.86 7.10
C GLU A 312 20.97 16.77 8.60
N ALA A 313 20.30 17.58 9.43
CA ALA A 313 20.45 17.61 10.88
C ALA A 313 19.25 17.02 11.61
N PHE A 314 18.29 16.40 10.90
CA PHE A 314 17.07 15.86 11.52
C PHE A 314 17.38 14.76 12.54
N VAL A 315 18.30 13.86 12.20
CA VAL A 315 18.75 12.75 13.08
C VAL A 315 19.46 13.21 14.36
N ARG A 316 19.77 14.51 14.47
CA ARG A 316 20.35 15.14 15.67
C ARG A 316 19.32 15.94 16.47
N ASP A 317 18.06 15.91 16.09
CA ASP A 317 16.99 16.57 16.84
C ASP A 317 16.88 15.95 18.24
N ARG A 318 16.89 16.81 19.26
CA ARG A 318 16.86 16.36 20.65
C ARG A 318 15.53 15.69 21.00
N GLU A 319 14.43 16.16 20.44
CA GLU A 319 13.12 15.52 20.63
C GLU A 319 13.10 14.13 20.00
N LEU A 320 13.61 13.99 18.76
CA LEU A 320 13.70 12.71 18.07
C LEU A 320 14.52 11.71 18.88
N LEU A 321 15.70 12.12 19.36
CA LEU A 321 16.57 11.28 20.17
C LEU A 321 15.94 10.91 21.52
N ASN A 322 15.21 11.83 22.15
CA ASN A 322 14.51 11.56 23.41
C ASN A 322 13.34 10.59 23.24
N LEU A 323 12.60 10.69 22.14
CA LEU A 323 11.49 9.78 21.81
C LEU A 323 11.98 8.39 21.39
N ASN A 324 13.22 8.29 20.90
CA ASN A 324 13.77 7.07 20.33
C ASN A 324 15.12 6.70 20.96
N PRO A 325 15.20 6.50 22.30
CA PRO A 325 16.47 6.34 23.01
C PRO A 325 17.25 5.07 22.62
N THR A 326 16.57 4.06 22.06
CA THR A 326 17.17 2.80 21.62
C THR A 326 17.52 2.77 20.13
N VAL A 327 17.12 3.80 19.37
CA VAL A 327 17.33 3.84 17.92
C VAL A 327 18.66 4.52 17.60
N ARG A 328 19.49 3.85 16.81
CA ARG A 328 20.71 4.43 16.25
C ARG A 328 20.44 4.93 14.83
N PHE A 329 20.42 6.25 14.66
CA PHE A 329 20.15 6.86 13.37
C PHE A 329 21.41 6.91 12.47
N PRO A 330 21.24 6.83 11.13
CA PRO A 330 22.30 7.14 10.18
C PRO A 330 22.84 8.58 10.36
N THR A 331 24.16 8.77 10.27
CA THR A 331 24.80 10.07 10.55
C THR A 331 24.72 11.08 9.40
N ASN A 332 24.39 10.62 8.19
CA ASN A 332 24.26 11.43 6.98
C ASN A 332 22.91 12.19 6.88
N GLY A 333 22.06 12.11 7.91
CA GLY A 333 20.73 12.69 7.89
C GLY A 333 19.70 11.74 7.29
N ILE A 334 18.61 12.30 6.78
CA ILE A 334 17.56 11.55 6.09
C ILE A 334 17.26 12.19 4.73
N ASN A 335 16.56 11.47 3.86
CA ASN A 335 16.05 12.06 2.63
C ASN A 335 14.83 12.94 2.91
N ARG A 336 14.50 13.82 1.96
CA ARG A 336 13.26 14.59 2.00
C ARG A 336 12.08 13.62 2.07
N ILE A 337 11.08 13.96 2.88
CA ILE A 337 9.84 13.20 2.93
C ILE A 337 9.12 13.31 1.58
N LEU A 338 8.53 12.20 1.15
CA LEU A 338 7.64 12.19 0.00
C LEU A 338 6.24 12.59 0.48
N VAL A 339 5.74 13.69 -0.04
CA VAL A 339 4.34 14.11 0.11
C VAL A 339 3.68 14.08 -1.26
N ARG A 340 2.36 13.90 -1.27
CA ARG A 340 1.59 13.97 -2.52
C ARG A 340 1.66 15.39 -3.08
N ALA A 341 1.93 15.48 -4.38
CA ALA A 341 2.10 16.75 -5.09
C ALA A 341 0.75 17.40 -5.40
N GLU A 342 -0.25 16.58 -5.71
CA GLU A 342 -1.60 16.97 -6.05
C GLU A 342 -2.44 17.35 -4.83
N ARG A 343 -3.49 18.15 -5.08
CA ARG A 343 -4.50 18.47 -4.09
C ARG A 343 -5.17 17.21 -3.57
N SER A 344 -5.19 17.02 -2.26
CA SER A 344 -5.70 15.79 -1.65
C SER A 344 -6.24 15.96 -0.23
N ALA A 345 -7.21 15.11 0.11
CA ALA A 345 -7.66 14.96 1.49
C ALA A 345 -6.54 14.44 2.40
N SER A 346 -5.63 13.60 1.89
CA SER A 346 -4.48 13.10 2.67
C SER A 346 -3.58 14.25 3.14
N ALA A 347 -3.24 15.20 2.26
CA ALA A 347 -2.47 16.37 2.64
C ALA A 347 -3.24 17.24 3.65
N SER A 348 -4.54 17.43 3.44
CA SER A 348 -5.40 18.18 4.37
C SER A 348 -5.45 17.55 5.77
N ILE A 349 -5.60 16.23 5.85
CA ILE A 349 -5.63 15.49 7.12
C ILE A 349 -4.27 15.58 7.81
N LEU A 350 -3.17 15.34 7.09
CA LEU A 350 -1.81 15.42 7.63
C LEU A 350 -1.52 16.83 8.18
N THR A 351 -1.82 17.86 7.41
CA THR A 351 -1.56 19.25 7.82
C THR A 351 -2.45 19.71 8.94
N SER A 352 -3.73 19.32 8.94
CA SER A 352 -4.65 19.61 10.03
C SER A 352 -4.17 18.95 11.33
N TRP A 353 -3.71 17.70 11.23
CA TRP A 353 -3.22 16.94 12.38
C TRP A 353 -2.01 17.60 13.05
N PHE A 354 -0.96 17.94 12.29
CA PHE A 354 0.18 18.60 12.92
C PHE A 354 -0.10 20.06 13.27
N ALA A 355 -0.96 20.77 12.53
CA ALA A 355 -1.29 22.16 12.85
C ALA A 355 -2.18 22.29 14.10
N ALA A 356 -2.82 21.20 14.53
CA ALA A 356 -3.58 21.15 15.79
C ALA A 356 -2.68 20.93 17.01
N ASP A 357 -1.41 20.51 16.84
CA ASP A 357 -0.49 20.25 17.94
C ASP A 357 0.19 21.54 18.43
N PRO A 358 0.18 21.86 19.74
CA PRO A 358 0.76 23.09 20.27
C PRO A 358 2.27 23.26 20.03
N GLU A 359 3.05 22.18 20.05
CA GLU A 359 4.51 22.27 19.83
C GLU A 359 4.83 22.44 18.34
N ALA A 360 4.09 21.75 17.47
CA ALA A 360 4.14 21.98 16.03
C ALA A 360 3.73 23.41 15.66
N GLN A 361 2.69 23.98 16.29
CA GLN A 361 2.29 25.38 16.07
C GLN A 361 3.43 26.36 16.39
N LYS A 362 4.14 26.17 17.50
CA LYS A 362 5.30 26.98 17.86
C LYS A 362 6.40 26.88 16.80
N PHE A 363 6.69 25.66 16.34
CA PHE A 363 7.66 25.43 15.26
C PHE A 363 7.24 26.12 13.95
N LEU A 364 5.98 25.97 13.52
CA LEU A 364 5.43 26.59 12.31
C LEU A 364 5.37 28.12 12.41
N ALA A 365 5.28 28.67 13.62
CA ALA A 365 5.41 30.10 13.89
C ALA A 365 6.88 30.58 13.97
N ASN A 366 7.85 29.72 13.64
CA ASN A 366 9.28 29.98 13.76
C ASN A 366 9.73 30.38 15.18
N ASN A 367 9.07 29.83 16.20
CA ASN A 367 9.35 30.05 17.62
C ASN A 367 9.49 28.70 18.36
N ASP A 368 10.27 27.81 17.76
CA ASP A 368 10.39 26.42 18.17
C ASP A 368 11.00 26.22 19.57
N THR A 369 10.41 25.31 20.36
CA THR A 369 10.89 24.95 21.71
C THR A 369 12.33 24.43 21.69
N TRP A 370 12.73 23.74 20.62
CA TRP A 370 14.06 23.19 20.44
C TRP A 370 15.02 24.12 19.67
N ARG A 371 14.59 25.36 19.41
CA ARG A 371 15.35 26.39 18.68
C ARG A 371 15.73 25.97 17.26
N VAL A 372 14.89 25.16 16.62
CA VAL A 372 15.00 24.88 15.18
C VAL A 372 14.23 25.94 14.41
N ASN A 373 14.94 26.72 13.59
CA ASN A 373 14.30 27.70 12.71
C ASN A 373 13.55 27.00 11.57
N LEU A 374 12.33 27.45 11.29
CA LEU A 374 11.55 27.01 10.15
C LEU A 374 12.26 27.37 8.84
N ASN A 375 12.20 26.47 7.87
CA ASN A 375 12.73 26.72 6.54
C ASN A 375 12.04 27.94 5.89
N ALA A 376 12.84 28.87 5.34
CA ALA A 376 12.37 30.18 4.92
C ALA A 376 11.16 30.18 3.95
N PRO A 377 11.04 29.27 2.96
CA PRO A 377 9.88 29.21 2.08
C PRO A 377 8.54 28.93 2.79
N TYR A 378 8.57 28.40 4.01
CA TYR A 378 7.39 28.08 4.81
C TYR A 378 7.08 29.15 5.88
N LEU A 379 7.85 30.24 5.96
CA LEU A 379 7.51 31.35 6.84
C LEU A 379 6.20 32.02 6.40
N GLY A 380 5.25 32.15 7.33
CA GLY A 380 3.94 32.75 7.05
C GLY A 380 2.98 31.84 6.27
N TYR A 381 3.36 30.58 6.04
CA TYR A 381 2.45 29.61 5.44
C TYR A 381 1.24 29.36 6.34
N THR A 382 0.04 29.41 5.76
CA THR A 382 -1.20 29.06 6.46
C THR A 382 -1.42 27.55 6.40
N TYR A 383 -1.87 26.97 7.51
CA TYR A 383 -2.27 25.57 7.63
C TYR A 383 -3.70 25.50 8.17
N PRO A 384 -4.49 24.46 7.83
CA PRO A 384 -4.13 23.31 6.99
C PRO A 384 -4.01 23.64 5.49
N ARG A 385 -3.43 22.71 4.72
CA ARG A 385 -3.26 22.77 3.27
C ARG A 385 -3.63 21.44 2.63
N ASP A 386 -4.28 21.50 1.47
CA ASP A 386 -4.62 20.33 0.66
C ASP A 386 -3.56 20.00 -0.41
N ALA A 387 -2.57 20.86 -0.63
CA ALA A 387 -1.43 20.63 -1.52
C ALA A 387 -0.14 21.25 -0.97
N PHE A 388 1.01 20.68 -1.35
CA PHE A 388 2.35 21.09 -0.90
C PHE A 388 3.28 21.60 -1.99
N GLU A 389 2.76 21.87 -3.18
CA GLU A 389 3.48 22.52 -4.28
C GLU A 389 2.76 23.83 -4.63
N LEU A 390 3.53 24.93 -4.64
CA LEU A 390 3.16 26.23 -5.23
C LEU A 390 3.60 26.27 -6.69
#